data_AF-B3EG11-F1
#
_entry.id   AF-B3EG11-F1
#
_cell.length_a   1.000
_cell.length_b   1.000
_cell.length_c   1.000
_cell.angle_alpha   90.00
_cell.angle_beta   90.00
_cell.angle_gamma   90.00
#
_symmetry.space_group_name_H-M   'P 1'
#
loop_
_entity.id
_entity.type
_entity.pdbx_description
1 polymer ?
#
loop_
_entity_poly.entity_id
_entity_poly.type
_entity_poly.pdbx_seq_one_letter_code
_entity_poly.pdbx_strand_id
1 'polypeptide(L)'
;MHACAEPSLRFPGTFFHGAPQLHAEWSLRISETEIDERSRITFWIASGSAADEEPGFPSIERLLEAIGAPEAVRERQKILSPDCIWQGFGASSGTPDREYALYLHHSDTKTGEVRYDACKWGAEGVVESSRYEFFFFPCAPDGRRPSGFIHPRLSGTFDGLVGNRRLQSMSGFWLRHRHSQTDQVDLVFPWHPPLQLLFDVLKRTDFVSAAALDALMAYRSHPVRHVAFSAANGSEPVITVYFSAPLSGDWPRDFPSLQEAIRISGNALHDALEERIFAHIPQCSASGPDAFLDTFYSTGSVDTWRRVLGANMHYHFGMFSKEEREGSLNIFSDEPFERAVTDLFDCIPYGSSVYDVGCGWGGPARRLSRDHGCRVLGCTISETQYRYLFASGLQVRYADAETTLPPGFFDCMLLLESLEHVRDKAGLLGRLRLFGNKLVMRVHCQDGAPNSVNFAGTMHMIRSTELRGMIEEAGWHIVHWRNRREESMPSLRVWHERLAQIPPGRDVHLETFRSFCSRVCQCEEEWAASNPLIEVVSLREPSVLQSTAAGAGSRLL
;
A
#
# COMPACT_ATOMS: atom_id res chain seq x y z
N MET A 1 30.66 -15.97 14.16
CA MET A 1 30.64 -15.12 12.96
C MET A 1 29.38 -15.46 12.19
N HIS A 2 28.25 -14.85 12.56
CA HIS A 2 26.99 -14.96 11.84
C HIS A 2 26.87 -13.70 10.99
N ALA A 3 26.79 -13.87 9.67
CA ALA A 3 26.51 -12.79 8.74
C ALA A 3 25.06 -12.34 8.95
N CYS A 4 24.87 -11.08 9.35
CA CYS A 4 23.59 -10.40 9.32
C CYS A 4 23.11 -10.33 7.87
N ALA A 5 21.99 -10.98 7.56
CA ALA A 5 21.26 -10.73 6.33
C ALA A 5 20.49 -9.40 6.49
N GLU A 6 20.73 -8.45 5.58
CA GLU A 6 20.05 -7.15 5.54
C GLU A 6 18.59 -7.30 5.05
N PRO A 7 17.60 -6.67 5.72
CA PRO A 7 16.21 -6.66 5.29
C PRO A 7 15.97 -5.59 4.21
N SER A 8 15.93 -5.99 2.93
CA SER A 8 15.56 -5.08 1.82
C SER A 8 14.08 -4.68 1.90
N LEU A 9 13.74 -3.39 1.84
CA LEU A 9 12.38 -2.87 1.63
C LEU A 9 11.99 -3.01 0.14
N ARG A 10 10.91 -3.74 -0.14
CA ARG A 10 10.40 -4.13 -1.46
C ARG A 10 8.89 -3.96 -1.42
N PHE A 11 8.45 -2.88 -2.04
CA PHE A 11 7.07 -2.51 -2.32
C PHE A 11 7.12 -1.64 -3.58
N PRO A 12 6.01 -1.37 -4.28
CA PRO A 12 5.31 -2.26 -5.24
C PRO A 12 6.18 -3.03 -6.27
N GLY A 13 7.51 -3.06 -6.13
CA GLY A 13 8.40 -3.85 -6.99
C GLY A 13 8.17 -5.37 -6.98
N THR A 14 7.31 -5.89 -6.10
CA THR A 14 7.01 -7.33 -6.00
C THR A 14 6.18 -7.88 -7.16
N PHE A 15 5.45 -7.03 -7.91
CA PHE A 15 4.85 -7.46 -9.19
C PHE A 15 5.89 -7.84 -10.25
N PHE A 16 7.13 -7.39 -10.07
CA PHE A 16 8.20 -7.42 -11.08
C PHE A 16 9.39 -8.26 -10.64
N HIS A 17 9.19 -9.25 -9.77
CA HIS A 17 10.22 -10.24 -9.48
C HIS A 17 10.68 -10.90 -10.80
N GLY A 18 11.85 -10.51 -11.30
CA GLY A 18 12.43 -10.97 -12.56
C GLY A 18 12.45 -9.95 -13.71
N ALA A 19 11.92 -8.73 -13.53
CA ALA A 19 12.13 -7.66 -14.51
C ALA A 19 13.53 -7.04 -14.36
N PRO A 20 14.14 -6.54 -15.44
CA PRO A 20 15.37 -5.75 -15.38
C PRO A 20 15.25 -4.67 -14.32
N GLN A 21 16.26 -4.58 -13.45
CA GLN A 21 16.27 -3.63 -12.34
C GLN A 21 16.51 -2.17 -12.79
N LEU A 22 16.51 -1.95 -14.10
CA LEU A 22 16.71 -0.68 -14.78
C LEU A 22 15.46 -0.31 -15.57
N HIS A 23 14.78 0.76 -15.15
CA HIS A 23 13.66 1.33 -15.89
C HIS A 23 14.11 2.60 -16.61
N ALA A 24 13.62 2.79 -17.82
CA ALA A 24 13.71 4.07 -18.49
C ALA A 24 12.39 4.82 -18.39
N GLU A 25 12.48 6.15 -18.39
CA GLU A 25 11.35 7.04 -18.31
C GLU A 25 11.58 8.27 -19.19
N TRP A 26 10.51 8.72 -19.84
CA TRP A 26 10.42 10.01 -20.52
C TRP A 26 9.04 10.61 -20.27
N SER A 27 8.82 11.87 -20.67
CA SER A 27 7.57 12.56 -20.36
C SER A 27 7.08 13.50 -21.46
N LEU A 28 5.76 13.67 -21.53
CA LEU A 28 5.08 14.71 -22.30
C LEU A 28 4.61 15.82 -21.37
N ARG A 29 4.77 17.08 -21.78
CA ARG A 29 4.16 18.24 -21.13
C ARG A 29 2.97 18.71 -21.98
N ILE A 30 1.82 18.88 -21.36
CA ILE A 30 0.55 19.27 -21.97
C ILE A 30 0.18 20.64 -21.39
N SER A 31 0.18 21.66 -22.23
CA SER A 31 -0.38 22.98 -21.94
C SER A 31 -1.73 23.14 -22.64
N GLU A 32 -2.37 24.31 -22.54
CA GLU A 32 -3.65 24.56 -23.22
C GLU A 32 -3.53 24.45 -24.75
N THR A 33 -2.39 24.85 -25.32
CA THR A 33 -2.21 24.98 -26.78
C THR A 33 -1.20 24.00 -27.37
N GLU A 34 -0.33 23.41 -26.55
CA GLU A 34 0.84 22.68 -27.03
C GLU A 34 1.07 21.37 -26.28
N ILE A 35 1.63 20.40 -27.01
CA ILE A 35 2.17 19.16 -26.47
C ILE A 35 3.67 19.20 -26.72
N ASP A 36 4.46 19.15 -25.65
CA ASP A 36 5.92 19.24 -25.69
C ASP A 36 6.54 17.90 -25.24
N GLU A 37 7.35 17.31 -26.12
CA GLU A 37 8.16 16.13 -25.80
C GLU A 37 9.37 16.56 -24.99
N ARG A 38 9.38 16.22 -23.70
CA ARG A 38 10.56 16.48 -22.89
C ARG A 38 11.63 15.45 -23.20
N SER A 39 12.68 15.86 -23.91
CA SER A 39 13.85 15.04 -24.21
C SER A 39 14.75 14.75 -23.01
N ARG A 40 14.24 14.87 -21.77
CA ARG A 40 14.94 14.42 -20.56
C ARG A 40 14.56 12.98 -20.29
N ILE A 41 15.53 12.10 -20.50
CA ILE A 41 15.41 10.67 -20.22
C ILE A 41 15.86 10.44 -18.79
N THR A 42 15.09 9.69 -18.01
CA THR A 42 15.44 9.28 -16.65
C THR A 42 15.60 7.77 -16.59
N PHE A 43 16.71 7.31 -16.02
CA PHE A 43 16.99 5.91 -15.77
C PHE A 43 16.89 5.63 -14.27
N TRP A 44 16.23 4.55 -13.91
CA TRP A 44 15.91 4.20 -12.53
C TRP A 44 16.47 2.85 -12.18
N ILE A 45 17.21 2.76 -11.08
CA ILE A 45 17.86 1.56 -10.60
C ILE A 45 17.33 1.24 -9.19
N ALA A 46 16.92 0.00 -8.97
CA ALA A 46 16.58 -0.46 -7.63
C ALA A 46 17.84 -0.68 -6.77
N SER A 47 17.78 -0.44 -5.47
CA SER A 47 18.91 -0.75 -4.57
C SER A 47 19.04 -2.25 -4.29
N GLY A 48 20.28 -2.71 -4.04
CA GLY A 48 20.59 -4.15 -3.88
C GLY A 48 20.43 -4.96 -5.16
N SER A 49 20.39 -4.26 -6.30
CA SER A 49 20.43 -4.83 -7.64
C SER A 49 21.79 -5.43 -7.96
N ALA A 50 21.83 -6.47 -8.79
CA ALA A 50 23.06 -6.82 -9.51
C ALA A 50 23.48 -5.73 -10.53
N ALA A 51 22.74 -4.62 -10.60
CA ALA A 51 22.97 -3.47 -11.48
C ALA A 51 24.24 -2.66 -11.14
N ASP A 52 24.79 -2.77 -9.93
CA ASP A 52 26.14 -2.23 -9.68
C ASP A 52 27.22 -3.00 -10.49
N GLU A 53 26.86 -4.17 -11.05
CA GLU A 53 27.70 -5.04 -11.87
C GLU A 53 27.16 -5.26 -13.30
N GLU A 54 26.07 -4.59 -13.72
CA GLU A 54 25.51 -4.74 -15.08
C GLU A 54 26.53 -4.25 -16.14
N PRO A 55 26.96 -5.10 -17.09
CA PRO A 55 27.96 -4.74 -18.08
C PRO A 55 27.49 -3.55 -18.95
N GLY A 56 28.05 -2.36 -18.70
CA GLY A 56 27.83 -1.16 -19.52
C GLY A 56 27.06 -0.02 -18.85
N PHE A 57 26.52 -0.19 -17.64
CA PHE A 57 25.93 0.91 -16.86
C PHE A 57 26.77 1.22 -15.61
N PRO A 58 27.41 2.40 -15.49
CA PRO A 58 28.13 2.75 -14.26
C PRO A 58 27.13 3.00 -13.12
N SER A 59 27.48 2.59 -11.89
CA SER A 59 26.75 2.97 -10.67
C SER A 59 26.44 4.47 -10.65
N ILE A 60 25.32 4.88 -10.06
CA ILE A 60 24.94 6.30 -9.96
C ILE A 60 26.07 7.16 -9.36
N GLU A 61 26.79 6.66 -8.34
CA GLU A 61 27.95 7.34 -7.75
C GLU A 61 29.02 7.66 -8.82
N ARG A 62 29.53 6.64 -9.53
CA ARG A 62 30.51 6.81 -10.62
C ARG A 62 30.00 7.71 -11.74
N LEU A 63 28.70 7.65 -12.07
CA LEU A 63 28.10 8.51 -13.07
C LEU A 63 28.15 9.98 -12.65
N LEU A 64 27.78 10.28 -11.40
CA LEU A 64 27.84 11.62 -10.82
C LEU A 64 29.28 12.16 -10.78
N GLU A 65 30.27 11.31 -10.48
CA GLU A 65 31.69 11.68 -10.55
C GLU A 65 32.14 12.00 -11.97
N ALA A 66 31.80 11.14 -12.94
CA ALA A 66 32.23 11.28 -14.34
C ALA A 66 31.70 12.54 -15.01
N ILE A 67 30.49 12.99 -14.65
CA ILE A 67 29.89 14.22 -15.19
C ILE A 67 30.25 15.48 -14.38
N GLY A 68 31.03 15.34 -13.30
CA GLY A 68 31.38 16.47 -12.43
C GLY A 68 30.17 17.06 -11.69
N ALA A 69 29.26 16.23 -11.19
CA ALA A 69 28.08 16.71 -10.46
C ALA A 69 28.47 17.54 -9.22
N PRO A 70 27.67 18.58 -8.86
CA PRO A 70 27.94 19.41 -7.70
C PRO A 70 28.17 18.60 -6.42
N GLU A 71 29.08 19.06 -5.55
CA GLU A 71 29.43 18.37 -4.31
C GLU A 71 28.21 18.07 -3.44
N ALA A 72 27.31 19.04 -3.28
CA ALA A 72 26.06 18.87 -2.54
C ALA A 72 25.16 17.72 -3.07
N VAL A 73 25.17 17.45 -4.38
CA VAL A 73 24.42 16.34 -4.99
C VAL A 73 25.09 15.00 -4.66
N ARG A 74 26.41 14.93 -4.78
CA ARG A 74 27.20 13.72 -4.49
C ARG A 74 27.12 13.34 -3.01
N GLU A 75 27.27 14.32 -2.10
CA GLU A 75 27.13 14.09 -0.67
C GLU A 75 25.74 13.57 -0.30
N ARG A 76 24.68 14.17 -0.87
CA ARG A 76 23.31 13.75 -0.62
C ARG A 76 23.04 12.33 -1.11
N GLN A 77 23.53 11.98 -2.31
CA GLN A 77 23.44 10.63 -2.85
C GLN A 77 24.13 9.64 -1.90
N LYS A 78 25.37 9.93 -1.49
CA LYS A 78 26.14 9.07 -0.60
C LYS A 78 25.47 8.86 0.77
N ILE A 79 24.88 9.90 1.33
CA ILE A 79 24.18 9.83 2.63
C ILE A 79 22.91 8.96 2.53
N LEU A 80 22.12 9.10 1.47
CA LEU A 80 20.81 8.45 1.35
C LEU A 80 20.86 7.10 0.62
N SER A 81 21.91 6.80 -0.14
CA SER A 81 22.04 5.58 -0.93
C SER A 81 21.82 4.29 -0.12
N PRO A 82 22.32 4.14 1.13
CA PRO A 82 22.10 2.93 1.91
C PRO A 82 20.62 2.61 2.17
N ASP A 83 19.79 3.66 2.28
CA ASP A 83 18.36 3.56 2.60
C ASP A 83 17.47 3.69 1.35
N CYS A 84 18.07 3.88 0.17
CA CYS A 84 17.34 4.00 -1.08
C CYS A 84 16.67 2.68 -1.44
N ILE A 85 15.43 2.76 -1.91
CA ILE A 85 14.69 1.72 -2.61
C ILE A 85 14.98 1.83 -4.11
N TRP A 86 15.01 3.05 -4.64
CA TRP A 86 15.35 3.37 -6.03
C TRP A 86 16.21 4.62 -6.12
N GLN A 87 17.13 4.64 -7.08
CA GLN A 87 17.87 5.82 -7.50
C GLN A 87 17.57 6.10 -8.97
N GLY A 88 17.19 7.33 -9.28
CA GLY A 88 16.92 7.79 -10.64
C GLY A 88 17.94 8.82 -11.09
N PHE A 89 18.42 8.73 -12.32
CA PHE A 89 19.27 9.73 -12.94
C PHE A 89 18.69 10.17 -14.28
N GLY A 90 18.44 11.47 -14.41
CA GLY A 90 17.91 12.08 -15.62
C GLY A 90 18.91 13.02 -16.28
N ALA A 91 18.92 13.02 -17.61
CA ALA A 91 19.72 13.94 -18.42
C ALA A 91 18.94 14.41 -19.65
N SER A 92 19.04 15.70 -19.99
CA SER A 92 18.50 16.22 -21.25
C SER A 92 19.35 15.76 -22.44
N SER A 93 18.70 15.21 -23.47
CA SER A 93 19.35 14.85 -24.72
C SER A 93 19.44 16.05 -25.66
N GLY A 94 20.60 16.24 -26.29
CA GLY A 94 20.74 17.09 -27.48
C GLY A 94 20.69 18.61 -27.31
N THR A 95 20.57 19.17 -26.10
CA THR A 95 20.58 20.63 -25.86
C THR A 95 21.98 21.14 -25.45
N PRO A 96 22.35 22.40 -25.82
CA PRO A 96 23.55 23.05 -25.30
C PRO A 96 23.52 23.23 -23.77
N ASP A 97 22.32 23.48 -23.24
CA ASP A 97 22.03 23.59 -21.81
C ASP A 97 21.65 22.22 -21.26
N ARG A 98 22.66 21.41 -20.95
CA ARG A 98 22.44 20.09 -20.34
C ARG A 98 21.92 20.26 -18.91
N GLU A 99 20.69 19.80 -18.70
CA GLU A 99 20.09 19.67 -17.38
C GLU A 99 20.20 18.23 -16.90
N TYR A 100 20.60 18.07 -15.64
CA TYR A 100 20.68 16.80 -14.95
C TYR A 100 19.69 16.77 -13.79
N ALA A 101 19.25 15.56 -13.45
CA ALA A 101 18.41 15.30 -12.29
C ALA A 101 18.90 14.04 -11.58
N LEU A 102 18.99 14.11 -10.25
CA LEU A 102 19.17 12.97 -9.39
C LEU A 102 17.88 12.81 -8.58
N TYR A 103 17.40 11.58 -8.48
CA TYR A 103 16.23 11.19 -7.74
C TYR A 103 16.59 10.09 -6.76
N LEU A 104 16.18 10.23 -5.51
CA LEU A 104 16.50 9.31 -4.43
C LEU A 104 15.20 8.94 -3.73
N HIS A 105 14.68 7.75 -4.01
CA HIS A 105 13.52 7.18 -3.35
C HIS A 105 14.01 6.32 -2.20
N HIS A 106 13.78 6.72 -0.96
CA HIS A 106 14.31 6.06 0.24
C HIS A 106 13.25 5.95 1.33
N SER A 107 13.51 5.10 2.32
CA SER A 107 12.70 5.03 3.53
C SER A 107 13.45 5.67 4.67
N ASP A 108 12.80 6.56 5.43
CA ASP A 108 13.34 7.06 6.68
C ASP A 108 13.42 5.89 7.68
N THR A 109 14.63 5.55 8.11
CA THR A 109 14.88 4.41 9.00
C THR A 109 14.31 4.59 10.41
N LYS A 110 14.00 5.83 10.81
CA LYS A 110 13.41 6.13 12.12
C LYS A 110 11.90 6.14 12.08
N THR A 111 11.31 6.66 11.01
CA THR A 111 9.85 6.85 10.91
C THR A 111 9.16 5.82 10.01
N GLY A 112 9.91 5.03 9.23
CA GLY A 112 9.36 4.14 8.21
C GLY A 112 8.68 4.87 7.04
N GLU A 113 8.80 6.21 7.01
CA GLU A 113 8.17 7.05 6.00
C GLU A 113 8.92 6.94 4.68
N VAL A 114 8.19 6.65 3.61
CA VAL A 114 8.75 6.63 2.26
C VAL A 114 8.87 8.07 1.77
N ARG A 115 10.09 8.48 1.47
CA ARG A 115 10.40 9.81 0.95
C ARG A 115 11.08 9.71 -0.39
N TYR A 116 10.96 10.80 -1.13
CA TYR A 116 11.59 10.92 -2.40
C TYR A 116 12.19 12.32 -2.55
N ASP A 117 13.51 12.37 -2.71
CA ASP A 117 14.27 13.61 -2.87
C ASP A 117 14.75 13.75 -4.32
N ALA A 118 14.65 14.95 -4.86
CA ALA A 118 15.14 15.28 -6.19
C ALA A 118 16.12 16.46 -6.14
N CYS A 119 17.22 16.36 -6.87
CA CYS A 119 18.16 17.45 -7.11
C CYS A 119 18.28 17.66 -8.62
N LYS A 120 18.04 18.89 -9.09
CA LYS A 120 18.22 19.26 -10.51
C LYS A 120 19.30 20.31 -10.62
N TRP A 121 20.12 20.23 -11.66
CA TRP A 121 21.17 21.23 -11.92
C TRP A 121 21.47 21.34 -13.41
N GLY A 122 21.86 22.54 -13.84
CA GLY A 122 22.35 22.82 -15.18
C GLY A 122 23.87 22.98 -15.23
N ALA A 123 24.39 23.46 -16.36
CA ALA A 123 25.83 23.70 -16.55
C ALA A 123 26.44 24.69 -15.55
N GLU A 124 25.65 25.63 -15.03
CA GLU A 124 26.09 26.60 -14.02
C GLU A 124 26.32 26.00 -12.62
N GLY A 125 25.89 24.76 -12.39
CA GLY A 125 26.06 24.06 -11.12
C GLY A 125 25.11 24.48 -9.99
N VAL A 126 24.17 25.40 -10.25
CA VAL A 126 23.11 25.76 -9.30
C VAL A 126 22.18 24.56 -9.09
N VAL A 127 22.03 24.13 -7.84
CA VAL A 127 21.23 22.97 -7.47
C VAL A 127 19.86 23.40 -6.97
N GLU A 128 18.81 22.94 -7.64
CA GLU A 128 17.43 23.04 -7.19
C GLU A 128 17.00 21.72 -6.53
N SER A 129 16.50 21.81 -5.30
CA SER A 129 16.00 20.63 -4.57
C SER A 129 14.48 20.60 -4.50
N SER A 130 13.91 19.40 -4.58
CA SER A 130 12.50 19.16 -4.30
C SER A 130 12.35 17.91 -3.43
N ARG A 131 11.33 17.89 -2.58
CA ARG A 131 10.96 16.73 -1.77
C ARG A 131 9.56 16.29 -2.18
N TYR A 132 9.32 14.99 -2.16
CA TYR A 132 8.02 14.41 -2.47
C TYR A 132 7.55 13.54 -1.30
N GLU A 133 6.26 13.67 -0.99
CA GLU A 133 5.55 12.87 0.02
C GLU A 133 4.49 12.01 -0.69
N PHE A 134 4.47 10.70 -0.43
CA PHE A 134 3.46 9.81 -0.99
C PHE A 134 2.35 9.54 0.02
N PHE A 135 1.10 9.61 -0.46
CA PHE A 135 -0.06 9.21 0.31
C PHE A 135 -0.99 8.36 -0.55
N PHE A 136 -1.59 7.34 0.04
CA PHE A 136 -2.70 6.65 -0.59
C PHE A 136 -3.93 7.57 -0.61
N PHE A 137 -4.84 7.34 -1.57
CA PHE A 137 -6.15 7.99 -1.50
C PHE A 137 -6.88 7.61 -0.20
N PRO A 138 -7.73 8.50 0.34
CA PRO A 138 -8.15 9.79 -0.24
C PRO A 138 -7.33 11.01 0.20
N CYS A 139 -6.52 10.92 1.27
CA CYS A 139 -5.86 12.07 1.88
C CYS A 139 -4.60 11.70 2.67
N ALA A 140 -3.76 12.71 2.92
CA ALA A 140 -2.68 12.64 3.88
C ALA A 140 -3.23 12.56 5.33
N PRO A 141 -2.44 12.10 6.31
CA PRO A 141 -2.85 11.96 7.71
C PRO A 141 -3.35 13.27 8.35
N ASP A 142 -2.81 14.41 7.95
CA ASP A 142 -3.25 15.73 8.41
C ASP A 142 -4.53 16.23 7.70
N GLY A 143 -5.15 15.40 6.87
CA GLY A 143 -6.39 15.71 6.14
C GLY A 143 -6.17 16.42 4.81
N ARG A 144 -4.92 16.75 4.42
CA ARG A 144 -4.63 17.34 3.11
C ARG A 144 -5.12 16.40 2.00
N ARG A 145 -5.95 16.93 1.08
CA ARG A 145 -6.42 16.24 -0.11
C ARG A 145 -5.68 16.73 -1.35
N PRO A 146 -5.39 15.87 -2.34
CA PRO A 146 -4.65 16.28 -3.53
C PRO A 146 -5.39 17.35 -4.34
N SER A 147 -6.72 17.29 -4.40
CA SER A 147 -7.57 18.27 -5.08
C SER A 147 -7.39 19.71 -4.56
N GLY A 148 -7.00 19.87 -3.29
CA GLY A 148 -6.77 21.18 -2.68
C GLY A 148 -5.53 21.92 -3.23
N PHE A 149 -4.66 21.23 -3.98
CA PHE A 149 -3.45 21.82 -4.57
C PHE A 149 -3.56 22.06 -6.07
N ILE A 150 -4.51 21.42 -6.75
CA ILE A 150 -4.60 21.41 -8.23
C ILE A 150 -4.96 22.80 -8.76
N HIS A 151 -4.27 23.24 -9.81
CA HIS A 151 -4.61 24.48 -10.51
C HIS A 151 -6.08 24.44 -11.01
N PRO A 152 -6.89 25.51 -10.83
CA PRO A 152 -8.33 25.49 -11.15
C PRO A 152 -8.68 25.08 -12.60
N ARG A 153 -7.86 25.46 -13.59
CA ARG A 153 -8.03 25.03 -15.00
C ARG A 153 -7.88 23.52 -15.21
N LEU A 154 -7.26 22.80 -14.29
CA LEU A 154 -6.99 21.37 -14.39
C LEU A 154 -7.97 20.51 -13.57
N SER A 155 -8.83 21.12 -12.75
CA SER A 155 -9.70 20.41 -11.81
C SER A 155 -10.61 19.39 -12.49
N GLY A 156 -11.24 19.76 -13.61
CA GLY A 156 -12.10 18.84 -14.37
C GLY A 156 -11.34 17.61 -14.90
N THR A 157 -10.08 17.78 -15.31
CA THR A 157 -9.24 16.66 -15.75
C THR A 157 -8.81 15.79 -14.57
N PHE A 158 -8.38 16.42 -13.47
CA PHE A 158 -8.00 15.75 -12.26
C PHE A 158 -9.16 14.90 -11.69
N ASP A 159 -10.34 15.50 -11.55
CA ASP A 159 -11.55 14.84 -11.04
C ASP A 159 -11.99 13.69 -11.95
N GLY A 160 -11.86 13.87 -13.28
CA GLY A 160 -12.12 12.81 -14.25
C GLY A 160 -11.21 11.59 -14.08
N LEU A 161 -9.92 11.79 -13.78
CA LEU A 161 -9.00 10.68 -13.48
C LEU A 161 -9.26 10.07 -12.11
N VAL A 162 -9.44 10.90 -11.08
CA VAL A 162 -9.67 10.46 -9.69
C VAL A 162 -11.00 9.71 -9.56
N GLY A 163 -11.98 9.99 -10.42
CA GLY A 163 -13.21 9.21 -10.54
C GLY A 163 -13.02 7.75 -10.99
N ASN A 164 -11.83 7.38 -11.47
CA ASN A 164 -11.51 5.99 -11.80
C ASN A 164 -11.44 5.12 -10.54
N ARG A 165 -12.35 4.15 -10.41
CA ARG A 165 -12.42 3.25 -9.24
C ARG A 165 -11.13 2.45 -9.00
N ARG A 166 -10.44 2.04 -10.06
CA ARG A 166 -9.19 1.28 -9.93
C ARG A 166 -8.06 2.16 -9.39
N LEU A 167 -8.01 3.42 -9.83
CA LEU A 167 -7.06 4.40 -9.28
C LEU A 167 -7.30 4.58 -7.78
N GLN A 168 -8.56 4.74 -7.35
CA GLN A 168 -8.92 4.85 -5.93
C GLN A 168 -8.56 3.59 -5.12
N SER A 169 -8.75 2.40 -5.69
CA SER A 169 -8.62 1.16 -4.93
C SER A 169 -7.18 0.75 -4.64
N MET A 170 -6.22 1.04 -5.52
CA MET A 170 -4.86 0.49 -5.40
C MET A 170 -3.73 1.53 -5.43
N SER A 171 -4.06 2.81 -5.57
CA SER A 171 -3.07 3.84 -5.81
C SER A 171 -3.12 4.99 -4.81
N GLY A 172 -2.33 6.03 -5.10
CA GLY A 172 -2.18 7.23 -4.32
C GLY A 172 -1.66 8.39 -5.16
N PHE A 173 -1.18 9.41 -4.46
CA PHE A 173 -0.66 10.63 -5.04
C PHE A 173 0.64 11.05 -4.35
N TRP A 174 1.53 11.70 -5.10
CA TRP A 174 2.66 12.42 -4.54
C TRP A 174 2.35 13.91 -4.44
N LEU A 175 2.79 14.53 -3.35
CA LEU A 175 2.88 15.99 -3.24
C LEU A 175 4.34 16.39 -3.40
N ARG A 176 4.66 17.18 -4.42
CA ARG A 176 6.00 17.77 -4.57
C ARG A 176 6.06 19.10 -3.85
N HIS A 177 7.07 19.24 -3.00
CA HIS A 177 7.39 20.43 -2.25
C HIS A 177 8.67 21.06 -2.77
N ARG A 178 8.60 22.36 -3.07
CA ARG A 178 9.72 23.21 -3.45
C ARG A 178 9.59 24.55 -2.72
N HIS A 179 10.68 25.03 -2.13
CA HIS A 179 10.67 26.26 -1.32
C HIS A 179 9.52 26.31 -0.28
N SER A 180 9.24 25.16 0.35
CA SER A 180 8.16 24.99 1.34
C SER A 180 6.73 25.15 0.81
N GLN A 181 6.54 25.16 -0.51
CA GLN A 181 5.22 25.17 -1.14
C GLN A 181 5.00 23.88 -1.94
N THR A 182 3.77 23.38 -1.94
CA THR A 182 3.37 22.32 -2.87
C THR A 182 3.20 22.94 -4.25
N ASP A 183 4.02 22.52 -5.22
CA ASP A 183 4.02 23.04 -6.59
C ASP A 183 3.52 22.03 -7.63
N GLN A 184 3.39 20.75 -7.25
CA GLN A 184 2.92 19.68 -8.13
C GLN A 184 2.22 18.57 -7.35
N VAL A 185 1.23 17.94 -7.98
CA VAL A 185 0.56 16.72 -7.51
C VAL A 185 0.71 15.63 -8.57
N ASP A 186 1.22 14.46 -8.23
CA ASP A 186 1.42 13.36 -9.17
C ASP A 186 0.48 12.19 -8.85
N LEU A 187 -0.38 11.82 -9.79
CA LEU A 187 -1.21 10.62 -9.70
C LEU A 187 -0.43 9.42 -10.22
N VAL A 188 -0.36 8.35 -9.42
CA VAL A 188 0.40 7.13 -9.75
C VAL A 188 -0.53 6.11 -10.42
N PHE A 189 -0.06 5.43 -11.47
CA PHE A 189 -0.79 4.36 -12.14
C PHE A 189 0.03 3.07 -12.13
N PRO A 190 -0.09 2.22 -11.08
CA PRO A 190 0.72 1.02 -10.93
C PRO A 190 0.60 0.02 -12.09
N TRP A 191 -0.51 0.06 -12.82
CA TRP A 191 -0.81 -0.86 -13.94
C TRP A 191 -0.56 -0.29 -15.33
N HIS A 192 0.04 0.89 -15.44
CA HIS A 192 0.49 1.48 -16.70
C HIS A 192 -0.58 1.55 -17.81
N PRO A 193 -1.78 2.09 -17.54
CA PRO A 193 -2.84 2.16 -18.54
C PRO A 193 -2.38 2.93 -19.77
N PRO A 194 -2.93 2.64 -20.96
CA PRO A 194 -2.74 3.48 -22.13
C PRO A 194 -3.15 4.93 -21.85
N LEU A 195 -2.42 5.88 -22.43
CA LEU A 195 -2.73 7.31 -22.39
C LEU A 195 -4.16 7.63 -22.83
N GLN A 196 -4.80 6.73 -23.58
CA GLN A 196 -6.22 6.76 -23.90
C GLN A 196 -7.11 7.12 -22.69
N LEU A 197 -6.79 6.64 -21.48
CA LEU A 197 -7.52 6.99 -20.27
C LEU A 197 -7.54 8.51 -20.00
N LEU A 198 -6.36 9.15 -20.08
CA LEU A 198 -6.25 10.61 -19.92
C LEU A 198 -6.86 11.34 -21.11
N PHE A 199 -6.65 10.82 -22.33
CA PHE A 199 -7.21 11.39 -23.55
C PHE A 199 -8.74 11.50 -23.47
N ASP A 200 -9.42 10.44 -23.03
CA ASP A 200 -10.88 10.40 -22.92
C ASP A 200 -11.44 11.39 -21.89
N VAL A 201 -10.67 11.65 -20.84
CA VAL A 201 -10.99 12.69 -19.84
C VAL A 201 -10.78 14.08 -20.45
N LEU A 202 -9.61 14.34 -21.01
CA LEU A 202 -9.27 15.64 -21.62
C LEU A 202 -10.27 16.06 -22.69
N LYS A 203 -10.73 15.12 -23.53
CA LYS A 203 -11.75 15.36 -24.57
C LYS A 203 -13.08 15.90 -24.02
N ARG A 204 -13.38 15.68 -22.73
CA ARG A 204 -14.60 16.15 -22.06
C ARG A 204 -14.38 17.46 -21.29
N THR A 205 -13.17 18.01 -21.33
CA THR A 205 -12.79 19.26 -20.67
C THR A 205 -12.50 20.34 -21.71
N ASP A 206 -12.46 21.59 -21.26
CA ASP A 206 -12.11 22.77 -22.05
C ASP A 206 -10.65 23.22 -21.82
N PHE A 207 -9.81 22.35 -21.25
CA PHE A 207 -8.42 22.68 -20.91
C PHE A 207 -7.52 22.72 -22.16
N VAL A 208 -7.59 21.69 -23.01
CA VAL A 208 -6.74 21.56 -24.20
C VAL A 208 -7.47 21.97 -25.48
N SER A 209 -6.77 22.69 -26.36
CA SER A 209 -7.24 23.02 -27.70
C SER A 209 -7.43 21.77 -28.58
N ALA A 210 -8.26 21.86 -29.62
CA ALA A 210 -8.46 20.77 -30.57
C ALA A 210 -7.15 20.30 -31.24
N ALA A 211 -6.26 21.25 -31.57
CA ALA A 211 -4.96 20.94 -32.18
C ALA A 211 -4.03 20.19 -31.21
N ALA A 212 -3.97 20.60 -29.95
CA ALA A 212 -3.20 19.90 -28.92
C ALA A 212 -3.77 18.49 -28.65
N LEU A 213 -5.09 18.36 -28.63
CA LEU A 213 -5.75 17.07 -28.49
C LEU A 213 -5.45 16.15 -29.69
N ASP A 214 -5.48 16.67 -30.91
CA ASP A 214 -5.11 15.92 -32.11
C ASP A 214 -3.62 15.51 -32.10
N ALA A 215 -2.72 16.35 -31.59
CA ALA A 215 -1.32 15.97 -31.42
C ALA A 215 -1.15 14.83 -30.39
N LEU A 216 -1.92 14.86 -29.30
CA LEU A 216 -1.89 13.84 -28.25
C LEU A 216 -2.31 12.44 -28.76
N MET A 217 -3.08 12.35 -29.85
CA MET A 217 -3.50 11.09 -30.45
C MET A 217 -2.35 10.17 -30.85
N ALA A 218 -1.20 10.73 -31.24
CA ALA A 218 -0.01 9.95 -31.58
C ALA A 218 0.49 9.09 -30.41
N TYR A 219 0.18 9.49 -29.18
CA TYR A 219 0.66 8.86 -27.96
C TYR A 219 -0.39 8.00 -27.26
N ARG A 220 -1.60 7.83 -27.81
CA ARG A 220 -2.75 7.20 -27.13
C ARG A 220 -2.48 5.78 -26.57
N SER A 221 -1.57 5.03 -27.18
CA SER A 221 -1.17 3.68 -26.77
C SER A 221 0.06 3.64 -25.86
N HIS A 222 0.58 4.79 -25.42
CA HIS A 222 1.74 4.83 -24.54
C HIS A 222 1.33 4.53 -23.09
N PRO A 223 2.11 3.67 -22.39
CA PRO A 223 1.80 3.19 -21.04
C PRO A 223 2.12 4.26 -19.98
N VAL A 224 1.09 4.82 -19.37
CA VAL A 224 1.20 5.94 -18.42
C VAL A 224 1.58 5.42 -17.04
N ARG A 225 2.75 5.83 -16.54
CA ARG A 225 3.19 5.53 -15.17
C ARG A 225 2.65 6.53 -14.16
N HIS A 226 2.74 7.83 -14.46
CA HIS A 226 2.28 8.91 -13.59
C HIS A 226 1.70 10.06 -14.41
N VAL A 227 0.74 10.79 -13.83
CA VAL A 227 0.21 12.05 -14.38
C VAL A 227 0.35 13.14 -13.32
N ALA A 228 1.19 14.12 -13.60
CA ALA A 228 1.44 15.26 -12.71
C ALA A 228 0.66 16.50 -13.12
N PHE A 229 0.16 17.23 -12.14
CA PHE A 229 -0.61 18.44 -12.26
C PHE A 229 0.13 19.59 -11.59
N SER A 230 0.25 20.73 -12.26
CA SER A 230 0.77 21.95 -11.64
C SER A 230 -0.17 22.45 -10.54
N ALA A 231 0.41 23.01 -9.48
CA ALA A 231 -0.35 23.56 -8.37
C ALA A 231 -0.92 24.96 -8.68
N ALA A 232 -1.92 25.38 -7.90
CA ALA A 232 -2.57 26.69 -8.04
C ALA A 232 -1.66 27.90 -7.77
N ASN A 233 -0.52 27.71 -7.12
CA ASN A 233 0.27 28.78 -6.50
C ASN A 233 1.16 29.61 -7.47
N GLY A 234 0.75 29.76 -8.74
CA GLY A 234 1.34 30.73 -9.68
C GLY A 234 2.07 30.17 -10.90
N SER A 235 2.04 28.86 -11.14
CA SER A 235 2.53 28.26 -12.38
C SER A 235 1.44 28.17 -13.45
N GLU A 236 1.82 28.28 -14.73
CA GLU A 236 0.94 27.95 -15.85
C GLU A 236 0.26 26.58 -15.65
N PRO A 237 -1.01 26.42 -16.09
CA PRO A 237 -1.71 25.15 -15.99
C PRO A 237 -1.04 24.14 -16.93
N VAL A 238 -0.46 23.11 -16.34
CA VAL A 238 0.32 22.11 -17.05
C VAL A 238 0.01 20.73 -16.49
N ILE A 239 -0.17 19.77 -17.40
CA ILE A 239 -0.17 18.34 -17.09
C ILE A 239 1.14 17.75 -17.61
N THR A 240 1.87 16.99 -16.80
CA THR A 240 3.04 16.22 -17.27
C THR A 240 2.73 14.74 -17.17
N VAL A 241 2.84 14.01 -18.26
CA VAL A 241 2.60 12.56 -18.30
C VAL A 241 3.93 11.83 -18.41
N TYR A 242 4.18 10.92 -17.47
CA TYR A 242 5.40 10.13 -17.42
C TYR A 242 5.13 8.72 -17.94
N PHE A 243 5.95 8.28 -18.88
CA PHE A 243 5.93 6.93 -19.45
C PHE A 243 7.19 6.22 -18.99
N SER A 244 7.03 5.08 -18.31
CA SER A 244 8.16 4.32 -17.81
C SER A 244 7.95 2.83 -18.00
N ALA A 245 9.00 2.10 -18.34
CA ALA A 245 8.97 0.66 -18.46
C ALA A 245 10.35 0.07 -18.15
N PRO A 246 10.43 -1.20 -17.71
CA PRO A 246 11.70 -1.91 -17.64
C PRO A 246 12.27 -2.08 -19.05
N LEU A 247 13.59 -1.96 -19.21
CA LEU A 247 14.28 -2.22 -20.47
C LEU A 247 15.24 -3.41 -20.33
N SER A 248 15.28 -4.26 -21.35
CA SER A 248 16.21 -5.39 -21.50
C SER A 248 16.67 -5.51 -22.95
N GLY A 249 17.87 -6.06 -23.17
CA GLY A 249 18.40 -6.34 -24.49
C GLY A 249 19.16 -5.17 -25.11
N ASP A 250 19.05 -5.01 -26.44
CA ASP A 250 19.76 -3.97 -27.19
C ASP A 250 19.30 -2.56 -26.78
N TRP A 251 20.26 -1.73 -26.39
CA TRP A 251 20.00 -0.36 -25.95
C TRP A 251 19.52 0.53 -27.11
N PRO A 252 18.43 1.30 -26.91
CA PRO A 252 17.97 2.25 -27.91
C PRO A 252 19.06 3.25 -28.29
N ARG A 253 19.24 3.46 -29.60
CA ARG A 253 20.32 4.31 -30.13
C ARG A 253 19.94 5.79 -30.21
N ASP A 254 18.65 6.08 -30.19
CA ASP A 254 18.08 7.42 -30.27
C ASP A 254 16.77 7.50 -29.46
N PHE A 255 16.26 8.73 -29.30
CA PHE A 255 15.08 9.00 -28.50
C PHE A 255 13.80 8.34 -29.06
N PRO A 256 13.51 8.36 -30.38
CA PRO A 256 12.35 7.64 -30.92
C PRO A 256 12.39 6.13 -30.66
N SER A 257 13.54 5.48 -30.82
CA SER A 257 13.71 4.06 -30.51
C SER A 257 13.49 3.77 -29.02
N LEU A 258 13.87 4.71 -28.14
CA LEU A 258 13.63 4.60 -26.70
C LEU A 258 12.15 4.71 -26.36
N GLN A 259 11.44 5.69 -26.95
CA GLN A 259 10.00 5.84 -26.77
C GLN A 259 9.27 4.56 -27.20
N GLU A 260 9.65 3.98 -28.34
CA GLU A 260 9.07 2.73 -28.85
C GLU A 260 9.37 1.53 -27.94
N ALA A 261 10.60 1.41 -27.44
CA ALA A 261 10.97 0.35 -26.49
C ALA A 261 10.15 0.43 -25.19
N ILE A 262 9.99 1.65 -24.64
CA ILE A 262 9.16 1.89 -23.45
C ILE A 262 7.69 1.58 -23.76
N ARG A 263 7.19 1.95 -24.95
CA ARG A 263 5.82 1.67 -25.38
C ARG A 263 5.55 0.17 -25.46
N ILE A 264 6.44 -0.61 -26.07
CA ILE A 264 6.30 -2.06 -26.20
C ILE A 264 6.35 -2.72 -24.81
N SER A 265 7.39 -2.44 -24.03
CA SER A 265 7.60 -3.07 -22.72
C SER A 265 6.49 -2.71 -21.72
N GLY A 266 6.09 -1.43 -21.65
CA GLY A 266 5.04 -1.01 -20.73
C GLY A 266 3.64 -1.49 -21.14
N ASN A 267 3.35 -1.65 -22.44
CA ASN A 267 2.09 -2.29 -22.87
C ASN A 267 2.08 -3.77 -22.55
N ALA A 268 3.18 -4.50 -22.78
CA ALA A 268 3.27 -5.91 -22.41
C ALA A 268 3.05 -6.10 -20.89
N LEU A 269 3.58 -5.18 -20.08
CA LEU A 269 3.32 -5.13 -18.66
C LEU A 269 1.83 -4.86 -18.35
N HIS A 270 1.25 -3.83 -18.96
CA HIS A 270 -0.16 -3.50 -18.78
C HIS A 270 -1.05 -4.71 -19.07
N ASP A 271 -0.87 -5.33 -20.24
CA ASP A 271 -1.62 -6.49 -20.71
C ASP A 271 -1.47 -7.69 -19.76
N ALA A 272 -0.25 -7.94 -19.28
CA ALA A 272 0.00 -9.02 -18.32
C ALA A 272 -0.73 -8.79 -16.98
N LEU A 273 -0.83 -7.55 -16.51
CA LEU A 273 -1.59 -7.23 -15.29
C LEU A 273 -3.09 -7.33 -15.52
N GLU A 274 -3.60 -6.88 -16.68
CA GLU A 274 -5.01 -7.07 -17.06
C GLU A 274 -5.36 -8.55 -17.10
N GLU A 275 -4.58 -9.37 -17.80
CA GLU A 275 -4.84 -10.79 -17.94
C GLU A 275 -4.73 -11.52 -16.60
N ARG A 276 -3.64 -11.32 -15.84
CA ARG A 276 -3.33 -12.19 -14.69
C ARG A 276 -4.00 -11.76 -13.39
N ILE A 277 -4.43 -10.50 -13.29
CA ILE A 277 -4.95 -9.93 -12.04
C ILE A 277 -6.31 -9.31 -12.30
N PHE A 278 -6.40 -8.27 -13.12
CA PHE A 278 -7.60 -7.44 -13.15
C PHE A 278 -8.80 -8.15 -13.77
N ALA A 279 -8.59 -9.01 -14.77
CA ALA A 279 -9.63 -9.87 -15.33
C ALA A 279 -10.19 -10.88 -14.31
N HIS A 280 -9.46 -11.15 -13.23
CA HIS A 280 -9.80 -12.13 -12.21
C HIS A 280 -10.31 -11.49 -10.90
N ILE A 281 -10.37 -10.16 -10.82
CA ILE A 281 -10.89 -9.49 -9.62
C ILE A 281 -12.39 -9.78 -9.50
N PRO A 282 -12.84 -10.43 -8.41
CA PRO A 282 -14.26 -10.62 -8.16
C PRO A 282 -14.98 -9.28 -8.14
N GLN A 283 -16.15 -9.19 -8.78
CA GLN A 283 -16.98 -8.00 -8.73
C GLN A 283 -17.31 -7.68 -7.26
N CYS A 284 -17.00 -6.45 -6.85
CA CYS A 284 -17.37 -5.98 -5.53
C CYS A 284 -18.89 -5.77 -5.49
N SER A 285 -19.55 -6.46 -4.57
CA SER A 285 -20.99 -6.28 -4.33
C SER A 285 -21.30 -5.04 -3.48
N ALA A 286 -20.28 -4.43 -2.85
CA ALA A 286 -20.44 -3.26 -1.98
C ALA A 286 -20.71 -1.96 -2.75
N SER A 287 -21.62 -1.14 -2.24
CA SER A 287 -22.12 0.10 -2.85
C SER A 287 -21.25 1.34 -2.57
N GLY A 288 -19.93 1.19 -2.57
CA GLY A 288 -18.96 2.25 -2.21
C GLY A 288 -18.63 2.29 -0.71
N PRO A 289 -17.83 3.28 -0.26
CA PRO A 289 -17.30 3.32 1.09
C PRO A 289 -18.41 3.44 2.14
N ASP A 290 -18.32 2.65 3.21
CA ASP A 290 -19.29 2.72 4.29
C ASP A 290 -19.00 3.87 5.28
N ALA A 291 -19.70 4.99 5.09
CA ALA A 291 -19.58 6.15 5.96
C ALA A 291 -20.00 5.87 7.43
N PHE A 292 -20.87 4.89 7.67
CA PHE A 292 -21.24 4.51 9.03
C PHE A 292 -20.10 3.77 9.73
N LEU A 293 -19.40 2.86 9.05
CA LEU A 293 -18.26 2.13 9.64
C LEU A 293 -17.12 3.08 10.04
N ASP A 294 -16.74 4.04 9.18
CA ASP A 294 -15.75 5.05 9.55
C ASP A 294 -16.22 5.87 10.75
N THR A 295 -17.46 6.39 10.71
CA THR A 295 -18.03 7.16 11.83
C THR A 295 -18.04 6.37 13.13
N PHE A 296 -18.33 5.07 13.08
CA PHE A 296 -18.34 4.19 14.24
C PHE A 296 -16.92 4.02 14.81
N TYR A 297 -15.94 3.63 13.97
CA TYR A 297 -14.58 3.30 14.41
C TYR A 297 -13.68 4.51 14.67
N SER A 298 -14.04 5.69 14.17
CA SER A 298 -13.28 6.93 14.37
C SER A 298 -13.66 7.68 15.66
N THR A 299 -14.51 7.08 16.50
CA THR A 299 -14.92 7.66 17.80
C THR A 299 -13.92 7.36 18.93
N GLY A 300 -13.94 8.24 19.93
CA GLY A 300 -13.16 8.09 21.15
C GLY A 300 -11.77 8.69 21.07
N SER A 301 -11.25 9.07 22.25
CA SER A 301 -9.87 9.52 22.34
C SER A 301 -8.92 8.31 22.33
N VAL A 302 -7.74 8.49 21.74
CA VAL A 302 -6.66 7.48 21.79
C VAL A 302 -6.35 7.08 23.23
N ASP A 303 -6.39 8.03 24.18
CA ASP A 303 -6.15 7.77 25.60
C ASP A 303 -7.23 6.91 26.24
N THR A 304 -8.50 7.11 25.86
CA THR A 304 -9.61 6.27 26.31
C THR A 304 -9.42 4.85 25.81
N TRP A 305 -9.13 4.67 24.51
CA TRP A 305 -8.89 3.35 23.93
C TRP A 305 -7.64 2.68 24.53
N ARG A 306 -6.59 3.43 24.85
CA ARG A 306 -5.40 2.89 25.54
C ARG A 306 -5.71 2.34 26.92
N ARG A 307 -6.61 2.99 27.67
CA ARG A 307 -7.06 2.47 28.98
C ARG A 307 -7.84 1.15 28.87
N VAL A 308 -8.51 0.91 27.75
CA VAL A 308 -9.27 -0.32 27.48
C VAL A 308 -8.38 -1.41 26.91
N LEU A 309 -7.63 -1.09 25.87
CA LEU A 309 -6.89 -2.05 25.06
C LEU A 309 -5.49 -2.35 25.60
N GLY A 310 -4.99 -1.51 26.51
CA GLY A 310 -3.65 -1.62 27.05
C GLY A 310 -2.66 -0.70 26.35
N ALA A 311 -1.42 -0.69 26.85
CA ALA A 311 -0.35 0.19 26.38
C ALA A 311 -0.03 -0.04 24.89
N ASN A 312 -0.10 -1.28 24.43
CA ASN A 312 0.21 -1.67 23.05
C ASN A 312 -1.03 -1.70 22.13
N MET A 313 -2.20 -1.28 22.63
CA MET A 313 -3.43 -1.08 21.85
C MET A 313 -3.91 -2.31 21.08
N HIS A 314 -3.90 -3.48 21.72
CA HIS A 314 -4.39 -4.72 21.11
C HIS A 314 -5.92 -4.77 21.14
N TYR A 315 -6.54 -4.62 19.97
CA TYR A 315 -7.99 -4.79 19.81
C TYR A 315 -8.35 -6.09 19.08
N HIS A 316 -7.92 -7.19 19.68
CA HIS A 316 -8.22 -8.57 19.30
C HIS A 316 -8.09 -9.41 20.57
N PHE A 317 -8.61 -10.63 20.59
CA PHE A 317 -8.53 -11.47 21.78
C PHE A 317 -7.07 -11.90 22.07
N GLY A 318 -6.73 -12.00 23.35
CA GLY A 318 -5.47 -12.54 23.84
C GLY A 318 -5.44 -14.07 23.82
N MET A 319 -4.25 -14.65 24.04
CA MET A 319 -4.03 -16.09 24.21
C MET A 319 -3.52 -16.34 25.62
N PHE A 320 -4.42 -16.79 26.50
CA PHE A 320 -4.15 -16.97 27.92
C PHE A 320 -3.65 -18.39 28.21
N SER A 321 -2.64 -18.50 29.06
CA SER A 321 -2.14 -19.77 29.60
C SER A 321 -3.20 -20.48 30.43
N LYS A 322 -2.92 -21.72 30.83
CA LYS A 322 -3.81 -22.45 31.73
C LYS A 322 -3.89 -21.76 33.10
N GLU A 323 -2.77 -21.32 33.62
CA GLU A 323 -2.65 -20.65 34.92
C GLU A 323 -3.42 -19.32 34.94
N GLU A 324 -3.37 -18.56 33.85
CA GLU A 324 -4.11 -17.30 33.72
C GLU A 324 -5.63 -17.54 33.66
N ARG A 325 -6.06 -18.63 32.99
CA ARG A 325 -7.48 -19.02 32.92
C ARG A 325 -8.04 -19.54 34.23
N GLU A 326 -7.20 -20.18 35.05
CA GLU A 326 -7.62 -20.87 36.29
C GLU A 326 -7.48 -20.02 37.57
N GLY A 327 -6.90 -18.82 37.51
CA GLY A 327 -6.94 -17.91 38.66
C GLY A 327 -5.86 -16.83 38.76
N SER A 328 -4.90 -16.77 37.84
CA SER A 328 -3.83 -15.74 37.87
C SER A 328 -4.03 -14.59 36.89
N LEU A 329 -5.27 -14.37 36.41
CA LEU A 329 -5.61 -13.31 35.47
C LEU A 329 -5.21 -11.93 36.02
N ASN A 330 -4.32 -11.24 35.31
CA ASN A 330 -3.96 -9.85 35.58
C ASN A 330 -4.53 -8.94 34.49
N ILE A 331 -5.57 -8.18 34.82
CA ILE A 331 -6.21 -7.28 33.86
C ILE A 331 -5.31 -6.15 33.37
N PHE A 332 -4.20 -5.83 34.05
CA PHE A 332 -3.26 -4.79 33.61
C PHE A 332 -2.13 -5.35 32.73
N SER A 333 -2.06 -6.67 32.55
CA SER A 333 -1.08 -7.29 31.66
C SER A 333 -1.58 -7.26 30.22
N ASP A 334 -0.69 -6.83 29.31
CA ASP A 334 -0.91 -6.96 27.87
C ASP A 334 -0.27 -8.26 27.32
N GLU A 335 0.40 -9.05 28.16
CA GLU A 335 1.14 -10.24 27.74
C GLU A 335 0.29 -11.27 26.98
N PRO A 336 -0.97 -11.59 27.39
CA PRO A 336 -1.80 -12.50 26.60
C PRO A 336 -2.12 -11.97 25.21
N PHE A 337 -2.27 -10.65 25.06
CA PHE A 337 -2.54 -10.02 23.77
C PHE A 337 -1.29 -9.97 22.88
N GLU A 338 -0.12 -9.70 23.47
CA GLU A 338 1.17 -9.85 22.80
C GLU A 338 1.38 -11.30 22.34
N ARG A 339 1.08 -12.27 23.22
CA ARG A 339 1.20 -13.71 22.95
C ARG A 339 0.32 -14.13 21.79
N ALA A 340 -0.89 -13.58 21.70
CA ALA A 340 -1.77 -13.85 20.57
C ALA A 340 -1.11 -13.51 19.23
N VAL A 341 -0.28 -12.48 19.15
CA VAL A 341 0.46 -12.14 17.93
C VAL A 341 1.69 -13.02 17.77
N THR A 342 2.47 -13.26 18.84
CA THR A 342 3.69 -14.09 18.74
C THR A 342 3.40 -15.56 18.41
N ASP A 343 2.25 -16.07 18.81
CA ASP A 343 1.77 -17.42 18.44
C ASP A 343 1.66 -17.60 16.91
N LEU A 344 1.56 -16.51 16.16
CA LEU A 344 1.49 -16.54 14.70
C LEU A 344 2.86 -16.42 14.02
N PHE A 345 3.94 -16.18 14.76
CA PHE A 345 5.27 -15.95 14.17
C PHE A 345 5.76 -17.15 13.37
N ASP A 346 5.48 -18.38 13.80
CA ASP A 346 5.85 -19.59 13.05
C ASP A 346 5.08 -19.72 11.73
N CYS A 347 3.92 -19.05 11.63
CA CYS A 347 3.08 -19.06 10.46
C CYS A 347 3.42 -17.93 9.49
N ILE A 348 4.06 -16.85 9.96
CA ILE A 348 4.43 -15.68 9.16
C ILE A 348 5.93 -15.75 8.88
N PRO A 349 6.40 -15.74 7.61
CA PRO A 349 7.84 -15.79 7.36
C PRO A 349 8.57 -14.59 7.98
N TYR A 350 9.72 -14.84 8.63
CA TYR A 350 10.53 -13.79 9.24
C TYR A 350 10.95 -12.75 8.18
N GLY A 351 10.87 -11.45 8.53
CA GLY A 351 11.26 -10.37 7.62
C GLY A 351 10.31 -10.13 6.44
N SER A 352 9.18 -10.84 6.37
CA SER A 352 8.30 -10.82 5.20
C SER A 352 7.50 -9.51 5.07
N SER A 353 6.94 -9.29 3.89
CA SER A 353 5.89 -8.29 3.69
C SER A 353 4.54 -8.81 4.20
N VAL A 354 3.83 -7.98 4.97
CA VAL A 354 2.53 -8.32 5.57
C VAL A 354 1.51 -7.23 5.22
N TYR A 355 0.36 -7.61 4.68
CA TYR A 355 -0.80 -6.73 4.54
C TYR A 355 -1.78 -7.02 5.67
N ASP A 356 -1.91 -6.08 6.62
CA ASP A 356 -2.77 -6.22 7.80
C ASP A 356 -4.14 -5.57 7.53
N VAL A 357 -5.11 -6.41 7.16
CA VAL A 357 -6.45 -5.98 6.75
C VAL A 357 -7.31 -5.77 7.98
N GLY A 358 -7.71 -4.52 8.24
CA GLY A 358 -8.37 -4.16 9.49
C GLY A 358 -7.37 -4.05 10.65
N CYS A 359 -6.24 -3.36 10.43
CA CYS A 359 -5.12 -3.27 11.37
C CYS A 359 -5.42 -2.58 12.72
N GLY A 360 -6.61 -1.99 12.88
CA GLY A 360 -7.08 -1.37 14.13
C GLY A 360 -6.12 -0.30 14.64
N TRP A 361 -5.72 -0.41 15.90
CA TRP A 361 -4.75 0.49 16.55
C TRP A 361 -3.28 0.03 16.40
N GLY A 362 -3.04 -1.02 15.59
CA GLY A 362 -1.71 -1.44 15.16
C GLY A 362 -0.90 -2.26 16.16
N GLY A 363 -1.52 -2.82 17.21
CA GLY A 363 -0.84 -3.75 18.12
C GLY A 363 -0.10 -4.87 17.38
N PRO A 364 -0.78 -5.65 16.52
CA PRO A 364 -0.14 -6.69 15.68
C PRO A 364 0.95 -6.14 14.77
N ALA A 365 0.69 -5.04 14.06
CA ALA A 365 1.65 -4.42 13.16
C ALA A 365 2.96 -4.03 13.86
N ARG A 366 2.88 -3.38 15.03
CA ARG A 366 4.08 -3.03 15.83
C ARG A 366 4.85 -4.25 16.26
N ARG A 367 4.14 -5.28 16.74
CA ARG A 367 4.76 -6.50 17.25
C ARG A 367 5.48 -7.26 16.14
N LEU A 368 4.85 -7.40 14.97
CA LEU A 368 5.44 -8.03 13.78
C LEU A 368 6.65 -7.26 13.26
N SER A 369 6.57 -5.93 13.18
CA SER A 369 7.70 -5.11 12.71
C SER A 369 8.87 -5.11 13.68
N ARG A 370 8.62 -4.95 14.98
CA ARG A 370 9.67 -4.89 16.01
C ARG A 370 10.36 -6.23 16.23
N ASP A 371 9.56 -7.30 16.39
CA ASP A 371 10.07 -8.57 16.93
C ASP A 371 10.17 -9.68 15.88
N HIS A 372 9.54 -9.51 14.71
CA HIS A 372 9.58 -10.48 13.60
C HIS A 372 10.17 -9.91 12.31
N GLY A 373 10.68 -8.67 12.36
CA GLY A 373 11.30 -7.96 11.23
C GLY A 373 10.36 -7.69 10.05
N CYS A 374 9.06 -7.92 10.19
CA CYS A 374 8.11 -7.80 9.08
C CYS A 374 7.92 -6.34 8.63
N ARG A 375 7.74 -6.16 7.32
CA ARG A 375 7.31 -4.90 6.73
C ARG A 375 5.79 -4.92 6.62
N VAL A 376 5.11 -4.22 7.53
CA VAL A 376 3.66 -4.26 7.63
C VAL A 376 3.05 -3.03 6.98
N LEU A 377 2.09 -3.24 6.07
CA LEU A 377 1.18 -2.18 5.61
C LEU A 377 -0.21 -2.47 6.17
N GLY A 378 -0.69 -1.58 7.04
CA GLY A 378 -2.03 -1.66 7.59
C GLY A 378 -3.10 -1.09 6.65
N CYS A 379 -4.30 -1.62 6.69
CA CYS A 379 -5.51 -1.03 6.12
C CYS A 379 -6.53 -0.83 7.23
N THR A 380 -7.05 0.39 7.39
CA THR A 380 -8.11 0.71 8.34
C THR A 380 -9.14 1.62 7.70
N ILE A 381 -10.42 1.41 8.04
CA ILE A 381 -11.53 2.29 7.65
C ILE A 381 -11.65 3.49 8.59
N SER A 382 -10.90 3.56 9.69
CA SER A 382 -10.97 4.66 10.65
C SER A 382 -9.91 5.72 10.38
N GLU A 383 -10.36 6.95 10.13
CA GLU A 383 -9.46 8.11 10.03
C GLU A 383 -8.68 8.34 11.34
N THR A 384 -9.30 8.18 12.50
CA THR A 384 -8.62 8.36 13.80
C THR A 384 -7.49 7.35 13.99
N GLN A 385 -7.72 6.07 13.65
CA GLN A 385 -6.68 5.04 13.69
C GLN A 385 -5.57 5.32 12.69
N TYR A 386 -5.92 5.72 11.46
CA TYR A 386 -4.96 6.12 10.43
C TYR A 386 -4.02 7.22 10.92
N ARG A 387 -4.56 8.30 11.50
CA ARG A 387 -3.78 9.41 12.07
C ARG A 387 -2.86 8.95 13.19
N TYR A 388 -3.38 8.15 14.12
CA TYR A 388 -2.60 7.62 15.24
C TYR A 388 -1.44 6.73 14.78
N LEU A 389 -1.70 5.81 13.85
CA LEU A 389 -0.72 4.87 13.33
C LEU A 389 0.39 5.58 12.56
N PHE A 390 0.02 6.52 11.69
CA PHE A 390 0.99 7.30 10.94
C PHE A 390 1.89 8.12 11.88
N ALA A 391 1.30 8.83 12.86
CA ALA A 391 2.06 9.59 13.85
C ALA A 391 3.02 8.71 14.69
N SER A 392 2.78 7.41 14.71
CA SER A 392 3.60 6.42 15.40
C SER A 392 4.66 5.76 14.52
N GLY A 393 4.81 6.18 13.27
CA GLY A 393 5.80 5.62 12.32
C GLY A 393 5.37 4.31 11.64
N LEU A 394 4.08 3.97 11.65
CA LEU A 394 3.57 2.80 10.91
C LEU A 394 3.01 3.21 9.55
N GLN A 395 3.24 2.36 8.56
CA GLN A 395 2.61 2.49 7.25
C GLN A 395 1.17 1.98 7.29
N VAL A 396 0.24 2.84 6.90
CA VAL A 396 -1.19 2.55 6.97
C VAL A 396 -1.96 3.25 5.84
N ARG A 397 -3.05 2.62 5.39
CA ARG A 397 -4.02 3.16 4.43
C ARG A 397 -5.35 3.41 5.13
N TYR A 398 -5.88 4.63 4.98
CA TYR A 398 -7.26 4.97 5.31
C TYR A 398 -8.16 4.56 4.14
N ALA A 399 -8.77 3.39 4.24
CA ALA A 399 -9.47 2.76 3.14
C ALA A 399 -10.45 1.67 3.61
N ASP A 400 -11.49 1.44 2.81
CA ASP A 400 -12.40 0.30 2.98
C ASP A 400 -11.81 -0.95 2.31
N ALA A 401 -11.50 -1.97 3.11
CA ALA A 401 -10.90 -3.21 2.64
C ALA A 401 -11.74 -3.96 1.59
N GLU A 402 -13.08 -3.78 1.57
CA GLU A 402 -13.94 -4.46 0.60
C GLU A 402 -13.78 -3.88 -0.81
N THR A 403 -13.48 -2.59 -0.93
CA THR A 403 -13.36 -1.87 -2.20
C THR A 403 -11.91 -1.58 -2.60
N THR A 404 -10.98 -1.75 -1.66
CA THR A 404 -9.56 -1.45 -1.83
C THR A 404 -8.79 -2.70 -2.19
N LEU A 405 -7.86 -2.57 -3.14
CA LEU A 405 -6.95 -3.65 -3.50
C LEU A 405 -5.61 -3.45 -2.79
N PRO A 406 -4.93 -4.53 -2.39
CA PRO A 406 -3.54 -4.45 -1.98
C PRO A 406 -2.71 -3.71 -3.05
N PRO A 407 -1.83 -2.76 -2.68
CA PRO A 407 -1.12 -1.94 -3.67
C PRO A 407 0.09 -2.64 -4.30
N GLY A 408 0.15 -3.96 -4.19
CA GLY A 408 1.30 -4.79 -4.52
C GLY A 408 1.09 -6.21 -4.04
N PHE A 409 2.07 -7.05 -4.31
CA PHE A 409 2.10 -8.42 -3.83
C PHE A 409 2.73 -8.50 -2.43
N PHE A 410 2.19 -9.36 -1.57
CA PHE A 410 2.63 -9.60 -0.19
C PHE A 410 2.88 -11.08 0.09
N ASP A 411 3.84 -11.34 0.97
CA ASP A 411 4.12 -12.70 1.43
C ASP A 411 2.99 -13.24 2.31
N CYS A 412 2.38 -12.37 3.13
CA CYS A 412 1.30 -12.72 4.04
C CYS A 412 0.17 -11.69 4.05
N MET A 413 -1.06 -12.18 3.94
CA MET A 413 -2.30 -11.44 4.20
C MET A 413 -2.76 -11.78 5.61
N LEU A 414 -2.84 -10.79 6.49
CA LEU A 414 -3.25 -10.95 7.89
C LEU A 414 -4.65 -10.39 8.10
N LEU A 415 -5.53 -11.17 8.72
CA LEU A 415 -6.85 -10.73 9.21
C LEU A 415 -7.01 -11.18 10.65
N LEU A 416 -6.60 -10.35 11.60
CA LEU A 416 -6.75 -10.67 13.01
C LEU A 416 -8.04 -10.03 13.54
N GLU A 417 -9.12 -10.80 13.55
CA GLU A 417 -10.45 -10.41 14.05
C GLU A 417 -11.05 -9.23 13.28
N SER A 418 -10.85 -9.24 11.96
CA SER A 418 -11.38 -8.23 11.04
C SER A 418 -12.35 -8.78 9.99
N LEU A 419 -12.32 -10.07 9.67
CA LEU A 419 -13.15 -10.65 8.60
C LEU A 419 -14.64 -10.71 8.98
N GLU A 420 -14.96 -10.82 10.26
CA GLU A 420 -16.31 -10.69 10.80
C GLU A 420 -16.94 -9.35 10.42
N HIS A 421 -16.15 -8.30 10.24
CA HIS A 421 -16.63 -6.97 9.87
C HIS A 421 -16.87 -6.79 8.37
N VAL A 422 -16.44 -7.76 7.57
CA VAL A 422 -16.55 -7.74 6.11
C VAL A 422 -17.90 -8.32 5.68
N ARG A 423 -18.61 -7.65 4.79
CA ARG A 423 -19.86 -8.15 4.18
C ARG A 423 -19.57 -9.13 3.07
N ASP A 424 -18.82 -8.69 2.06
CA ASP A 424 -18.38 -9.49 0.94
C ASP A 424 -17.14 -10.34 1.31
N LYS A 425 -17.30 -11.28 2.25
CA LYS A 425 -16.20 -12.12 2.74
C LYS A 425 -15.57 -12.92 1.60
N ALA A 426 -16.39 -13.57 0.79
CA ALA A 426 -15.93 -14.38 -0.34
C ALA A 426 -15.17 -13.53 -1.37
N GLY A 427 -15.71 -12.36 -1.76
CA GLY A 427 -15.02 -11.48 -2.69
C GLY A 427 -13.72 -10.92 -2.12
N LEU A 428 -13.66 -10.56 -0.83
CA LEU A 428 -12.41 -10.13 -0.20
C LEU A 428 -11.37 -11.26 -0.21
N LEU A 429 -11.73 -12.47 0.21
CA LEU A 429 -10.82 -13.62 0.21
C LEU A 429 -10.28 -13.92 -1.20
N GLY A 430 -11.14 -13.83 -2.23
CA GLY A 430 -10.75 -13.98 -3.63
C GLY A 430 -9.81 -12.87 -4.11
N ARG A 431 -10.09 -11.61 -3.75
CA ARG A 431 -9.21 -10.46 -4.05
C ARG A 431 -7.84 -10.64 -3.40
N LEU A 432 -7.78 -10.92 -2.09
CA LEU A 432 -6.52 -11.09 -1.36
C LEU A 432 -5.65 -12.21 -1.96
N ARG A 433 -6.24 -13.27 -2.51
CA ARG A 433 -5.50 -14.37 -3.16
C ARG A 433 -4.71 -13.91 -4.37
N LEU A 434 -5.19 -12.91 -5.11
CA LEU A 434 -4.50 -12.38 -6.29
C LEU A 434 -3.18 -11.70 -5.90
N PHE A 435 -3.10 -11.16 -4.69
CA PHE A 435 -1.99 -10.35 -4.21
C PHE A 435 -1.15 -11.02 -3.12
N GLY A 436 -1.46 -12.25 -2.70
CA GLY A 436 -0.82 -12.90 -1.54
C GLY A 436 -0.45 -14.36 -1.74
N ASN A 437 0.62 -14.81 -1.07
CA ASN A 437 1.02 -16.23 -1.02
C ASN A 437 0.40 -16.99 0.16
N LYS A 438 0.23 -16.30 1.28
CA LYS A 438 -0.26 -16.89 2.53
C LYS A 438 -1.36 -16.04 3.11
N LEU A 439 -2.36 -16.69 3.70
CA LEU A 439 -3.44 -16.09 4.44
C LEU A 439 -3.35 -16.58 5.89
N VAL A 440 -3.24 -15.65 6.84
CA VAL A 440 -3.24 -15.94 8.27
C VAL A 440 -4.38 -15.14 8.90
N MET A 441 -5.25 -15.80 9.63
CA MET A 441 -6.38 -15.11 10.27
C MET A 441 -6.77 -15.72 11.60
N ARG A 442 -7.40 -14.90 12.44
CA ARG A 442 -8.36 -15.37 13.44
C ARG A 442 -9.68 -14.66 13.22
N VAL A 443 -10.77 -15.41 13.24
CA VAL A 443 -12.09 -14.88 12.90
C VAL A 443 -13.12 -15.41 13.90
N HIS A 444 -13.94 -14.52 14.43
CA HIS A 444 -15.09 -14.92 15.25
C HIS A 444 -16.18 -15.51 14.35
N CYS A 445 -16.65 -16.72 14.68
CA CYS A 445 -17.77 -17.38 14.03
C CYS A 445 -18.93 -17.61 15.01
N GLN A 446 -20.06 -18.08 14.50
CA GLN A 446 -21.27 -18.35 15.29
C GLN A 446 -21.88 -19.70 14.88
N ASP A 447 -21.41 -20.79 15.48
CA ASP A 447 -21.83 -22.16 15.15
C ASP A 447 -23.14 -22.56 15.84
N GLY A 448 -23.42 -21.99 17.02
CA GLY A 448 -24.60 -22.32 17.83
C GLY A 448 -25.89 -21.60 17.40
N ALA A 449 -25.84 -20.72 16.39
CA ALA A 449 -27.00 -19.95 15.94
C ALA A 449 -26.99 -19.71 14.41
N PRO A 450 -28.11 -19.25 13.81
CA PRO A 450 -28.14 -18.80 12.42
C PRO A 450 -27.22 -17.59 12.19
N ASN A 451 -26.88 -17.32 10.93
CA ASN A 451 -26.12 -16.12 10.56
C ASN A 451 -26.86 -14.86 11.02
N SER A 452 -26.10 -13.86 11.49
CA SER A 452 -26.67 -12.65 12.10
C SER A 452 -25.75 -11.46 11.95
N VAL A 453 -26.28 -10.26 12.22
CA VAL A 453 -25.46 -9.04 12.29
C VAL A 453 -25.48 -8.53 13.73
N ASN A 454 -24.28 -8.46 14.32
CA ASN A 454 -24.05 -8.12 15.72
C ASN A 454 -23.21 -6.83 15.85
N PHE A 455 -22.90 -6.46 17.09
CA PHE A 455 -21.99 -5.35 17.42
C PHE A 455 -22.36 -4.03 16.73
N ALA A 456 -23.57 -3.54 17.01
CA ALA A 456 -24.14 -2.33 16.41
C ALA A 456 -24.23 -2.37 14.87
N GLY A 457 -24.39 -3.56 14.28
CA GLY A 457 -24.53 -3.72 12.83
C GLY A 457 -23.22 -3.88 12.08
N THR A 458 -22.08 -3.96 12.79
CA THR A 458 -20.75 -3.98 12.18
C THR A 458 -20.17 -5.38 12.03
N MET A 459 -20.66 -6.40 12.77
CA MET A 459 -20.16 -7.78 12.68
C MET A 459 -21.16 -8.68 11.97
N HIS A 460 -20.80 -9.18 10.81
CA HIS A 460 -21.57 -10.13 9.99
C HIS A 460 -21.14 -11.56 10.33
N MET A 461 -21.82 -12.18 11.29
CA MET A 461 -21.46 -13.48 11.85
C MET A 461 -21.93 -14.62 10.94
N ILE A 462 -21.01 -15.55 10.66
CA ILE A 462 -21.26 -16.78 9.89
C ILE A 462 -20.81 -18.00 10.69
N ARG A 463 -21.26 -19.18 10.26
CA ARG A 463 -20.77 -20.46 10.80
C ARG A 463 -19.34 -20.74 10.35
N SER A 464 -18.58 -21.44 11.18
CA SER A 464 -17.21 -21.87 10.89
C SER A 464 -17.15 -22.81 9.67
N THR A 465 -18.18 -23.63 9.45
CA THR A 465 -18.30 -24.48 8.25
C THR A 465 -18.48 -23.66 6.98
N GLU A 466 -19.20 -22.53 7.05
CA GLU A 466 -19.38 -21.62 5.93
C GLU A 466 -18.10 -20.83 5.66
N LEU A 467 -17.40 -20.38 6.71
CA LEU A 467 -16.08 -19.76 6.58
C LEU A 467 -15.10 -20.68 5.85
N ARG A 468 -15.04 -21.96 6.22
CA ARG A 468 -14.18 -22.95 5.55
C ARG A 468 -14.49 -23.03 4.06
N GLY A 469 -15.78 -23.18 3.70
CA GLY A 469 -16.22 -23.22 2.31
C GLY A 469 -15.80 -21.98 1.53
N MET A 470 -16.02 -20.78 2.08
CA MET A 470 -15.63 -19.52 1.44
C MET A 470 -14.12 -19.41 1.20
N ILE A 471 -13.29 -19.90 2.12
CA ILE A 471 -11.82 -19.89 1.97
C ILE A 471 -11.40 -20.84 0.84
N GLU A 472 -11.93 -22.06 0.83
CA GLU A 472 -11.61 -23.08 -0.17
C GLU A 472 -12.13 -22.66 -1.57
N GLU A 473 -13.35 -22.13 -1.67
CA GLU A 473 -13.94 -21.61 -2.91
C GLU A 473 -13.18 -20.39 -3.47
N ALA A 474 -12.63 -19.56 -2.59
CA ALA A 474 -11.72 -18.47 -3.00
C ALA A 474 -10.37 -18.98 -3.53
N GLY A 475 -10.11 -20.30 -3.47
CA GLY A 475 -8.92 -20.96 -4.00
C GLY A 475 -7.75 -21.03 -3.03
N TRP A 476 -7.99 -20.84 -1.73
CA TRP A 476 -6.99 -21.00 -0.69
C TRP A 476 -6.97 -22.44 -0.16
N HIS A 477 -5.77 -22.99 0.01
CA HIS A 477 -5.56 -24.31 0.59
C HIS A 477 -5.30 -24.21 2.09
N ILE A 478 -6.27 -24.62 2.90
CA ILE A 478 -6.18 -24.57 4.37
C ILE A 478 -5.17 -25.62 4.85
N VAL A 479 -4.08 -25.17 5.48
CA VAL A 479 -3.04 -26.03 6.07
C VAL A 479 -3.10 -26.08 7.60
N HIS A 480 -3.79 -25.14 8.22
CA HIS A 480 -4.04 -25.10 9.66
C HIS A 480 -5.46 -24.61 9.93
N TRP A 481 -6.15 -25.29 10.84
CA TRP A 481 -7.49 -24.93 11.29
C TRP A 481 -7.64 -25.29 12.76
N ARG A 482 -7.73 -24.28 13.63
CA ARG A 482 -7.81 -24.49 15.07
C ARG A 482 -8.81 -23.56 15.71
N ASN A 483 -9.67 -24.09 16.56
CA ASN A 483 -10.50 -23.28 17.43
C ASN A 483 -9.67 -22.84 18.65
N ARG A 484 -9.51 -21.52 18.84
CA ARG A 484 -8.73 -20.89 19.93
C ARG A 484 -9.62 -20.33 21.05
N ARG A 485 -10.91 -20.69 21.07
CA ARG A 485 -11.89 -20.12 22.00
C ARG A 485 -11.50 -20.26 23.46
N GLU A 486 -11.00 -21.43 23.88
CA GLU A 486 -10.71 -21.66 25.31
C GLU A 486 -9.58 -20.79 25.80
N GLU A 487 -8.55 -20.60 24.97
CA GLU A 487 -7.42 -19.73 25.26
C GLU A 487 -7.83 -18.25 25.28
N SER A 488 -8.88 -17.86 24.54
CA SER A 488 -9.15 -16.47 24.24
C SER A 488 -10.22 -15.80 25.12
N MET A 489 -11.16 -16.58 25.69
CA MET A 489 -12.30 -16.07 26.46
C MET A 489 -11.97 -15.05 27.57
N PRO A 490 -10.87 -15.18 28.34
CA PRO A 490 -10.55 -14.21 29.39
C PRO A 490 -10.38 -12.77 28.90
N SER A 491 -10.15 -12.56 27.59
CA SER A 491 -10.09 -11.22 26.98
C SER A 491 -11.30 -10.36 27.34
N LEU A 492 -12.50 -10.94 27.31
CA LEU A 492 -13.73 -10.22 27.59
C LEU A 492 -13.85 -9.80 29.05
N ARG A 493 -13.36 -10.62 29.99
CA ARG A 493 -13.27 -10.26 31.40
C ARG A 493 -12.28 -9.11 31.61
N VAL A 494 -11.10 -9.18 30.99
CA VAL A 494 -10.09 -8.10 31.05
C VAL A 494 -10.69 -6.79 30.53
N TRP A 495 -11.31 -6.79 29.36
CA TRP A 495 -11.90 -5.58 28.80
C TRP A 495 -13.11 -5.09 29.59
N HIS A 496 -13.96 -6.00 30.10
CA HIS A 496 -15.09 -5.64 30.95
C HIS A 496 -14.63 -4.88 32.21
N GLU A 497 -13.59 -5.39 32.89
CA GLU A 497 -13.05 -4.75 34.09
C GLU A 497 -12.33 -3.43 33.78
N ARG A 498 -11.59 -3.33 32.67
CA ARG A 498 -10.98 -2.07 32.23
C ARG A 498 -12.03 -1.03 31.86
N LEU A 499 -13.09 -1.42 31.16
CA LEU A 499 -14.22 -0.55 30.81
C LEU A 499 -14.97 -0.07 32.05
N ALA A 500 -15.16 -0.91 33.07
CA ALA A 500 -15.80 -0.52 34.33
C ALA A 500 -15.08 0.65 35.05
N GLN A 501 -13.78 0.84 34.80
CA GLN A 501 -12.99 1.96 35.33
C GLN A 501 -13.13 3.27 34.54
N ILE A 502 -13.85 3.23 33.41
CA ILE A 502 -14.11 4.37 32.54
C ILE A 502 -15.58 4.77 32.71
N PRO A 503 -15.91 6.02 33.05
CA PRO A 503 -17.29 6.48 33.13
C PRO A 503 -18.01 6.30 31.78
N PRO A 504 -19.30 5.90 31.78
CA PRO A 504 -20.10 5.85 30.57
C PRO A 504 -20.13 7.20 29.84
N GLY A 505 -20.08 7.16 28.51
CA GLY A 505 -20.00 8.35 27.67
C GLY A 505 -21.00 8.38 26.51
N ARG A 506 -20.73 9.26 25.54
CA ARG A 506 -21.48 9.36 24.27
C ARG A 506 -20.81 8.63 23.11
N ASP A 507 -19.68 8.00 23.37
CA ASP A 507 -18.93 7.23 22.38
C ASP A 507 -19.68 5.94 22.08
N VAL A 508 -20.28 5.87 20.90
CA VAL A 508 -21.15 4.75 20.51
C VAL A 508 -20.37 3.45 20.38
N HIS A 509 -19.12 3.49 19.90
CA HIS A 509 -18.30 2.29 19.76
C HIS A 509 -17.88 1.77 21.13
N LEU A 510 -17.40 2.64 22.01
CA LEU A 510 -17.03 2.28 23.38
C LEU A 510 -18.22 1.71 24.17
N GLU A 511 -19.39 2.34 24.10
CA GLU A 511 -20.58 1.86 24.81
C GLU A 511 -21.16 0.58 24.19
N THR A 512 -21.06 0.40 22.87
CA THR A 512 -21.37 -0.87 22.21
C THR A 512 -20.46 -1.98 22.73
N PHE A 513 -19.15 -1.68 22.86
CA PHE A 513 -18.17 -2.64 23.35
C PHE A 513 -18.38 -2.98 24.82
N ARG A 514 -18.70 -1.99 25.66
CA ARG A 514 -19.10 -2.19 27.07
C ARG A 514 -20.30 -3.10 27.18
N SER A 515 -21.37 -2.80 26.45
CA SER A 515 -22.60 -3.60 26.44
C SER A 515 -22.32 -5.04 25.99
N PHE A 516 -21.49 -5.21 24.96
CA PHE A 516 -21.06 -6.53 24.49
C PHE A 516 -20.30 -7.31 25.57
N CYS A 517 -19.26 -6.73 26.17
CA CYS A 517 -18.46 -7.39 27.21
C CYS A 517 -19.31 -7.75 28.43
N SER A 518 -20.14 -6.82 28.92
CA SER A 518 -21.03 -7.07 30.07
C SER A 518 -22.03 -8.19 29.80
N ARG A 519 -22.64 -8.23 28.61
CA ARG A 519 -23.58 -9.30 28.25
C ARG A 519 -22.88 -10.65 28.16
N VAL A 520 -21.72 -10.74 27.51
CA VAL A 520 -21.02 -12.03 27.36
C VAL A 520 -20.48 -12.53 28.70
N CYS A 521 -19.97 -11.64 29.56
CA CYS A 521 -19.48 -12.05 30.90
C CYS A 521 -20.60 -12.63 31.79
N GLN A 522 -21.88 -12.33 31.52
CA GLN A 522 -23.01 -12.90 32.26
C GLN A 522 -23.32 -14.36 31.84
N CYS A 523 -22.88 -14.78 30.66
CA CYS A 523 -23.14 -16.11 30.11
C CYS A 523 -21.91 -16.65 29.36
N GLU A 524 -20.71 -16.49 29.94
CA GLU A 524 -19.42 -16.74 29.27
C GLU A 524 -19.34 -18.15 28.65
N GLU A 525 -19.71 -19.18 29.41
CA GLU A 525 -19.67 -20.58 28.97
C GLU A 525 -20.66 -20.84 27.81
N GLU A 526 -21.91 -20.38 27.94
CA GLU A 526 -22.96 -20.55 26.93
C GLU A 526 -22.64 -19.79 25.64
N TRP A 527 -22.19 -18.54 25.77
CA TRP A 527 -21.79 -17.71 24.63
C TRP A 527 -20.61 -18.36 23.93
N ALA A 528 -19.57 -18.74 24.67
CA ALA A 528 -18.40 -19.35 24.09
C ALA A 528 -18.77 -20.65 23.37
N ALA A 529 -19.68 -21.47 23.91
CA ALA A 529 -20.07 -22.76 23.31
C ALA A 529 -20.66 -22.60 21.91
N SER A 530 -21.21 -21.42 21.62
CA SER A 530 -21.84 -21.08 20.35
C SER A 530 -20.97 -20.23 19.43
N ASN A 531 -19.90 -19.61 19.94
CA ASN A 531 -19.09 -18.62 19.21
C ASN A 531 -17.61 -19.00 19.24
N PRO A 532 -17.12 -19.82 18.29
CA PRO A 532 -15.71 -20.16 18.25
C PRO A 532 -14.87 -19.02 17.64
N LEU A 533 -13.63 -18.93 18.10
CA LEU A 533 -12.59 -18.12 17.47
C LEU A 533 -11.74 -19.05 16.61
N ILE A 534 -11.89 -18.96 15.29
CA ILE A 534 -11.22 -19.86 14.37
C ILE A 534 -9.92 -19.24 13.89
N GLU A 535 -8.80 -19.88 14.20
CA GLU A 535 -7.48 -19.61 13.63
C GLU A 535 -7.27 -20.43 12.37
N VAL A 536 -6.89 -19.76 11.28
CA VAL A 536 -6.66 -20.39 9.98
C VAL A 536 -5.33 -19.95 9.42
N VAL A 537 -4.58 -20.90 8.87
CA VAL A 537 -3.48 -20.63 7.94
C VAL A 537 -3.79 -21.33 6.64
N SER A 538 -3.75 -20.56 5.56
CA SER A 538 -3.95 -21.08 4.21
C SER A 538 -2.83 -20.64 3.28
N LEU A 539 -2.48 -21.50 2.34
CA LEU A 539 -1.52 -21.24 1.30
C LEU A 539 -2.26 -21.04 -0.02
N ARG A 540 -1.73 -20.18 -0.88
CA ARG A 540 -2.13 -20.16 -2.27
C ARG A 540 -1.63 -21.44 -2.94
N GLU A 541 -2.52 -22.24 -3.51
CA GLU A 541 -2.08 -23.37 -4.33
C GLU A 541 -1.22 -22.87 -5.50
N PRO A 542 -0.11 -23.53 -5.84
CA PRO A 542 0.63 -23.24 -7.06
C PRO A 542 -0.34 -23.40 -8.23
N SER A 543 -0.76 -22.30 -8.84
CA SER A 543 -1.57 -22.39 -10.05
C SER A 543 -0.77 -23.14 -11.11
N VAL A 544 -1.40 -24.00 -11.91
CA VAL A 544 -0.76 -24.68 -13.06
C VAL A 544 -0.05 -23.68 -13.99
N LEU A 545 -0.50 -22.42 -13.99
CA LEU A 545 0.08 -21.26 -14.68
C LEU A 545 1.40 -20.70 -14.09
N GLN A 546 1.85 -21.16 -12.91
CA GLN A 546 3.12 -20.75 -12.29
C GLN A 546 4.28 -21.71 -12.59
N SER A 547 4.03 -22.82 -13.28
CA SER A 547 5.09 -23.76 -13.71
C SER A 547 6.08 -23.16 -14.72
N THR A 548 5.83 -21.96 -15.25
CA THR A 548 6.73 -21.27 -16.19
C THR A 548 7.65 -20.22 -15.56
N ALA A 549 7.53 -19.92 -14.25
CA ALA A 549 8.32 -18.86 -13.62
C ALA A 549 9.43 -19.36 -12.66
N ALA A 550 9.52 -20.66 -12.39
CA ALA A 550 10.51 -21.23 -11.46
C ALA A 550 11.39 -22.33 -12.09
N GLY A 551 11.49 -22.38 -13.42
CA GLY A 551 12.20 -23.45 -14.11
C GLY A 551 12.51 -23.14 -15.58
N ALA A 552 13.14 -21.99 -15.85
CA ALA A 552 13.76 -21.75 -17.16
C ALA A 552 14.96 -20.79 -17.01
N GLY A 553 15.97 -21.22 -16.26
CA GLY A 553 17.32 -20.77 -16.55
C GLY A 553 17.74 -21.41 -17.87
N SER A 554 17.84 -20.62 -18.94
CA SER A 554 18.99 -20.59 -19.86
C SER A 554 18.59 -20.01 -21.24
N ARG A 555 19.46 -19.10 -21.70
CA ARG A 555 19.72 -18.76 -23.10
C ARG A 555 18.52 -18.24 -23.90
N LEU A 556 18.41 -16.92 -23.97
CA LEU A 556 18.66 -16.13 -25.19
C LEU A 556 18.32 -14.66 -24.93
N LEU A 557 19.37 -13.84 -24.97
CA LEU A 557 19.42 -12.37 -25.11
C LEU A 557 18.89 -11.52 -23.95
#